data_AF-A0A4P6FQC3-F1
#
_entry.id   AF-A0A4P6FQC3-F1
#
_cell.length_a   1.000
_cell.length_b   1.000
_cell.length_c   1.000
_cell.angle_alpha   90.00
_cell.angle_beta   90.00
_cell.angle_gamma   90.00
#
_symmetry.space_group_name_H-M   'P 1'
#
loop_
_entity.id
_entity.type
_entity.pdbx_description
1 polymer ?
#
loop_
_entity_poly.entity_id
_entity_poly.type
_entity_poly.pdbx_seq_one_letter_code
_entity_poly.pdbx_strand_id
1 'polypeptide(L)'
;MATREDGRCGYDWNGAGVELEGIASLAKEWDRGHEAAMLFRFDNPQETCVKAAYAALKRAGFVRVWIVSTPTPKATDPVLIPSAR
;
A
#
# COMPACT_ATOMS: atom_id res chain seq x y z
N MET A 1 -6.00 2.73 2.61
CA MET A 1 -6.14 2.64 1.14
C MET A 1 -7.53 3.09 0.78
N ALA A 2 -7.63 4.12 -0.05
CA ALA A 2 -8.90 4.71 -0.46
C ALA A 2 -9.09 4.50 -1.95
N THR A 3 -10.29 4.78 -2.43
CA THR A 3 -10.53 4.95 -3.85
C THR A 3 -10.18 6.39 -4.17
N ARG A 4 -9.29 6.61 -5.14
CA ARG A 4 -9.01 7.93 -5.70
C ARG A 4 -10.30 8.52 -6.27
N GLU A 5 -10.32 9.84 -6.47
CA GLU A 5 -11.46 10.54 -7.09
C GLU A 5 -11.82 10.00 -8.48
N ASP A 6 -10.87 9.34 -9.16
CA ASP A 6 -11.05 8.69 -10.47
C ASP A 6 -11.52 7.22 -10.38
N GLY A 7 -11.85 6.71 -9.20
CA GLY A 7 -12.36 5.34 -9.02
C GLY A 7 -11.28 4.26 -8.88
N ARG A 8 -9.99 4.60 -8.97
CA ARG A 8 -8.90 3.64 -8.83
C ARG A 8 -8.52 3.41 -7.36
N CYS A 9 -8.18 2.17 -7.02
CA CYS A 9 -7.70 1.84 -5.69
C CYS A 9 -6.23 2.21 -5.55
N GLY A 10 -5.93 3.10 -4.62
CA GLY A 10 -4.56 3.56 -4.39
C GLY A 10 -4.48 4.45 -3.15
N TYR A 11 -3.28 4.66 -2.65
CA TYR A 11 -3.04 5.72 -1.67
C TYR A 11 -1.65 6.28 -1.91
N ASP A 12 -1.56 7.60 -1.98
CA ASP A 12 -0.28 8.31 -2.00
C ASP A 12 0.04 8.76 -0.58
N TRP A 13 1.20 8.38 -0.09
CA TRP A 13 1.75 8.90 1.15
C TRP A 13 3.06 9.62 0.83
N ASN A 14 3.08 10.95 0.99
CA ASN A 14 4.25 11.80 0.76
C ASN A 14 4.92 11.62 -0.62
N GLY A 15 4.14 11.40 -1.69
CA GLY A 15 4.66 11.19 -3.05
C GLY A 15 5.16 9.77 -3.31
N ALA A 16 5.06 8.87 -2.33
CA ALA A 16 5.39 7.45 -2.44
C ALA A 16 4.13 6.58 -2.63
N GLY A 17 3.22 7.03 -3.49
CA GLY A 17 2.05 6.26 -3.90
C GLY A 17 2.39 5.19 -4.94
N VAL A 18 1.99 3.95 -4.67
CA VAL A 18 2.04 2.87 -5.65
C VAL A 18 0.61 2.53 -6.05
N GLU A 19 0.29 2.77 -7.32
CA GLU A 19 -0.93 2.26 -7.93
C GLU A 19 -0.89 0.73 -7.99
N LEU A 20 -2.06 0.07 -7.88
CA LEU A 20 -2.12 -1.40 -7.92
C LEU A 20 -1.44 -2.01 -9.14
N GLU A 21 -1.46 -1.31 -10.27
CA GLU A 21 -0.82 -1.71 -11.53
C GLU A 21 0.71 -1.72 -11.44
N GLY A 22 1.29 -0.88 -10.57
CA GLY A 22 2.74 -0.79 -10.36
C GLY A 22 3.33 -1.90 -9.49
N ILE A 23 2.50 -2.63 -8.72
CA ILE A 23 2.95 -3.65 -7.77
C ILE A 23 3.76 -4.75 -8.46
N ALA A 24 3.33 -5.20 -9.64
CA ALA A 24 4.02 -6.27 -10.37
C ALA A 24 5.40 -5.82 -10.87
N SER A 25 5.57 -4.54 -11.22
CA SER A 25 6.86 -3.99 -11.64
C SER A 25 7.82 -3.91 -10.47
N LEU A 26 7.37 -3.37 -9.33
CA LEU A 26 8.18 -3.27 -8.10
C LEU A 26 8.56 -4.65 -7.56
N ALA A 27 7.65 -5.63 -7.65
CA ALA A 27 7.94 -6.99 -7.24
C ALA A 27 9.09 -7.61 -8.06
N LYS A 28 9.23 -7.28 -9.35
CA LYS A 28 10.36 -7.74 -10.17
C LYS A 28 11.69 -7.13 -9.73
N GLU A 29 11.69 -5.88 -9.25
CA GLU A 29 12.90 -5.25 -8.69
C GLU A 29 13.31 -5.90 -7.37
N TRP A 30 12.36 -6.48 -6.64
CA TRP A 30 12.58 -7.24 -5.41
C TRP A 30 12.81 -8.73 -5.68
N ASP A 31 13.71 -9.06 -6.60
CA ASP A 31 13.98 -10.40 -7.17
C ASP A 31 14.29 -11.52 -6.14
N ARG A 32 14.38 -11.21 -4.83
CA ARG A 32 14.47 -12.18 -3.72
C ARG A 32 13.65 -11.80 -2.47
N GLY A 33 12.80 -10.78 -2.55
CA GLY A 33 12.17 -10.09 -1.42
C GLY A 33 10.70 -10.43 -1.18
N HIS A 34 10.17 -11.51 -1.76
CA HIS A 34 8.72 -11.82 -1.67
C HIS A 34 8.30 -12.58 -0.41
N GLU A 35 9.12 -12.58 0.63
CA GLU A 35 8.79 -13.33 1.85
C GLU A 35 7.56 -12.75 2.58
N ALA A 36 7.46 -11.42 2.64
CA ALA A 36 6.36 -10.72 3.30
C ALA A 36 6.05 -9.36 2.66
N ALA A 37 4.77 -9.01 2.65
CA ALA A 37 4.28 -7.66 2.37
C ALA A 37 3.35 -7.19 3.50
N MET A 38 3.29 -5.87 3.69
CA MET A 38 2.34 -5.21 4.59
C MET A 38 1.40 -4.33 3.78
N LEU A 39 0.10 -4.55 3.95
CA LEU A 39 -0.98 -3.76 3.37
C LEU A 39 -1.55 -2.85 4.45
N PHE A 40 -1.30 -1.54 4.33
CA PHE A 40 -1.83 -0.55 5.27
C PHE A 40 -3.25 -0.12 4.89
N ARG A 41 -4.16 -0.30 5.85
CA ARG A 41 -5.57 0.02 5.75
C ARG A 41 -5.90 1.18 6.69
N PHE A 42 -5.93 2.39 6.12
CA PHE A 42 -6.41 3.61 6.75
C PHE A 42 -7.91 3.57 7.11
N ASP A 43 -8.37 4.51 7.94
CA ASP A 43 -9.76 4.58 8.40
C ASP A 43 -10.76 4.68 7.24
N ASN A 44 -11.91 4.05 7.39
CA ASN A 44 -12.99 3.95 6.39
C ASN A 44 -12.52 3.50 5.00
N PRO A 45 -11.79 2.37 4.90
CA PRO A 45 -11.32 1.85 3.62
C PRO A 45 -12.50 1.27 2.82
N GLN A 46 -12.48 1.43 1.50
CA GLN A 46 -13.38 0.64 0.65
C GLN A 46 -12.93 -0.82 0.66
N GLU A 47 -13.80 -1.73 1.10
CA GLU A 47 -13.49 -3.16 1.25
C GLU A 47 -13.02 -3.80 -0.07
N THR A 48 -13.62 -3.39 -1.18
CA THR A 48 -13.26 -3.80 -2.54
C THR A 48 -11.80 -3.49 -2.86
N CYS A 49 -11.30 -2.31 -2.47
CA CYS A 49 -9.91 -1.94 -2.67
C CYS A 49 -8.96 -2.78 -1.84
N VAL A 50 -9.31 -3.07 -0.57
CA VAL A 50 -8.49 -3.93 0.31
C VAL A 50 -8.33 -5.32 -0.29
N LYS A 51 -9.43 -5.91 -0.79
CA LYS A 51 -9.40 -7.21 -1.47
C LYS A 51 -8.55 -7.17 -2.75
N ALA A 52 -8.70 -6.13 -3.56
CA ALA A 52 -7.94 -5.97 -4.81
C ALA A 52 -6.42 -5.87 -4.57
N ALA A 53 -5.99 -5.10 -3.56
CA ALA A 53 -4.57 -4.98 -3.22
C ALA A 53 -3.98 -6.26 -2.67
N TYR A 54 -4.71 -6.94 -1.78
CA TYR A 54 -4.30 -8.25 -1.28
C TYR A 54 -4.10 -9.23 -2.45
N ALA A 55 -5.05 -9.30 -3.38
CA ALA A 55 -4.96 -10.15 -4.56
C ALA A 55 -3.79 -9.77 -5.48
N ALA A 56 -3.48 -8.47 -5.62
CA ALA A 56 -2.32 -8.01 -6.38
C ALA A 56 -1.00 -8.47 -5.75
N LEU A 57 -0.83 -8.29 -4.43
CA LEU A 57 0.35 -8.76 -3.70
C LEU A 57 0.52 -10.28 -3.79
N LYS A 58 -0.56 -11.05 -3.66
CA LYS A 58 -0.50 -12.51 -3.83
C LYS A 58 -0.09 -12.90 -5.25
N ARG A 59 -0.62 -12.24 -6.29
CA ARG A 59 -0.22 -12.48 -7.69
C ARG A 59 1.23 -12.07 -7.97
N ALA A 60 1.73 -11.08 -7.25
CA ALA A 60 3.13 -10.64 -7.32
C ALA A 60 4.12 -11.60 -6.62
N GLY A 61 3.65 -12.70 -6.04
CA GLY A 61 4.51 -13.74 -5.46
C GLY A 61 4.72 -13.64 -3.95
N PHE A 62 4.12 -12.67 -3.26
CA PHE A 62 4.29 -12.53 -1.81
C PHE A 62 3.72 -13.71 -1.04
N VAL A 63 4.54 -14.35 -0.22
CA VAL A 63 4.15 -15.53 0.58
C VAL A 63 3.22 -15.10 1.71
N ARG A 64 3.68 -14.15 2.55
CA ARG A 64 2.92 -13.61 3.67
C ARG A 64 2.43 -12.19 3.36
N VAL A 65 1.16 -11.92 3.63
CA VAL A 65 0.59 -10.57 3.47
C VAL A 65 -0.13 -10.20 4.76
N TRP A 66 0.39 -9.19 5.46
CA TRP A 66 -0.20 -8.67 6.70
C TRP A 66 -1.07 -7.49 6.38
N ILE A 67 -2.32 -7.50 6.84
CA ILE A 67 -3.20 -6.34 6.72
C ILE A 67 -3.15 -5.59 8.04
N VAL A 68 -2.59 -4.39 8.02
CA VAL A 68 -2.43 -3.55 9.21
C VAL A 68 -3.44 -2.42 9.14
N SER A 69 -4.27 -2.31 10.18
CA SER A 69 -5.18 -1.16 10.31
C SER A 69 -4.45 -0.05 11.03
N THR A 70 -4.53 1.16 10.50
CA THR A 70 -3.88 2.35 11.07
C THR A 70 -4.80 3.56 10.89
N PRO A 71 -4.80 4.54 11.80
CA PRO A 71 -5.56 5.77 11.61
C PRO A 71 -5.11 6.51 10.34
N THR A 72 -6.05 7.21 9.70
CA THR A 72 -5.71 8.10 8.58
C THR A 72 -4.82 9.24 9.08
N PRO A 73 -3.63 9.45 8.49
CA PRO A 73 -2.74 10.54 8.90
C PRO A 73 -3.41 11.89 8.72
N LYS A 74 -3.25 12.77 9.70
CA LYS A 74 -3.70 14.16 9.67
C LYS A 74 -2.51 15.06 9.36
N ALA A 75 -2.79 16.24 8.81
CA ALA A 75 -1.75 17.24 8.52
C ALA A 75 -0.95 17.67 9.77
N THR A 76 -1.51 17.47 10.97
CA THR A 76 -0.89 17.78 12.25
C THR A 76 -0.03 16.64 12.80
N ASP A 77 -0.05 15.46 12.17
CA ASP A 77 0.68 14.31 12.69
C ASP A 77 2.19 14.51 12.50
N PRO A 78 3.01 14.10 13.49
CA PRO A 78 4.45 14.22 13.38
C PRO A 78 4.97 13.37 12.21
N VAL A 79 5.93 13.92 11.46
CA VAL A 79 6.60 13.18 10.37
C VAL A 79 7.37 12.00 10.98
N LEU A 80 6.92 10.78 10.67
CA LEU A 80 7.47 9.55 11.24
C LEU A 80 8.80 9.10 10.61
N ILE A 81 9.16 9.63 9.43
CA ILE A 81 10.45 9.39 8.79
C ILE A 81 11.27 10.68 8.89
N PRO A 82 12.34 10.72 9.72
CA PRO A 82 13.23 11.87 9.71
C PRO A 82 13.77 12.06 8.30
N SER A 83 13.71 13.30 7.79
CA SER A 83 14.33 13.65 6.51
C SER A 83 15.77 13.17 6.52
N ALA A 84 16.09 12.24 5.61
CA ALA A 84 17.45 11.80 5.39
C ALA A 84 18.30 13.06 5.12
N ARG A 85 19.26 13.33 6.00
CA ARG A 85 20.27 14.37 5.80
C ARG A 85 21.25 13.95 4.72
#